data_AF-A0A368TKP4-F1
#
_entry.id   AF-A0A368TKP4-F1
#
_cell.length_a   1.000
_cell.length_b   1.000
_cell.length_c   1.000
_cell.angle_alpha   90.00
_cell.angle_beta   90.00
_cell.angle_gamma   90.00
#
_symmetry.space_group_name_H-M   'P 1'
#
loop_
_entity.id
_entity.type
_entity.pdbx_description
1 polymer ?
#
loop_
_entity_poly.entity_id
_entity_poly.type
_entity_poly.pdbx_seq_one_letter_code
_entity_poly.pdbx_strand_id
1 'polypeptide(L)'
;METKGTPFYRKRLSEREIRNICKHLVDKNGIRSIERITGHHRDTIGTLLEDMAEYADQMNEYLTRKLGLSTSECSDLWRFVQARKRKLSVAAQEGLMKNV
;
A
#
# COMPACT_ATOMS: atom_id res chain seq x y z
N MET A 1 -13.36 7.17 13.16
CA MET A 1 -12.09 6.48 12.80
C MET A 1 -11.92 6.65 11.31
N GLU A 2 -10.82 7.28 10.88
CA GLU A 2 -10.61 7.69 9.49
C GLU A 2 -10.57 6.48 8.54
N THR A 3 -9.92 5.37 8.92
CA THR A 3 -9.80 4.15 8.11
C THR A 3 -10.93 3.13 8.29
N LYS A 4 -12.10 3.53 8.82
CA LYS A 4 -13.21 2.59 9.05
C LYS A 4 -13.78 2.09 7.71
N GLY A 5 -13.90 0.77 7.57
CA GLY A 5 -14.41 0.14 6.35
C GLY A 5 -13.34 -0.09 5.28
N THR A 6 -12.06 -0.01 5.64
CA THR A 6 -10.94 -0.32 4.74
C THR A 6 -10.07 -1.42 5.34
N PRO A 7 -9.23 -2.09 4.52
CA PRO A 7 -8.22 -3.03 5.01
C PRO A 7 -7.24 -2.45 6.05
N PHE A 8 -7.20 -1.13 6.20
CA PHE A 8 -6.34 -0.43 7.16
C PHE A 8 -7.03 -0.09 8.48
N TYR A 9 -8.24 -0.60 8.71
CA TYR A 9 -8.94 -0.40 9.96
C TYR A 9 -8.11 -0.93 11.15
N ARG A 10 -8.05 -0.16 12.25
CA ARG A 10 -7.26 -0.43 13.47
C ARG A 10 -5.73 -0.36 13.33
N LYS A 11 -5.20 0.02 12.15
CA LYS A 11 -3.78 0.37 12.06
C LYS A 11 -3.50 1.65 12.84
N ARG A 12 -2.31 1.74 13.44
CA ARG A 12 -1.77 2.96 14.05
C ARG A 12 -1.18 3.89 12.98
N LEU A 13 -1.92 4.09 11.88
CA LEU A 13 -1.59 4.97 10.78
C LEU A 13 -2.86 5.76 10.41
N SER A 14 -2.73 7.09 10.37
CA SER A 14 -3.73 8.00 9.81
C SER A 14 -3.77 7.91 8.28
N GLU A 15 -4.85 8.37 7.66
CA GLU A 15 -4.94 8.41 6.18
C GLU A 15 -3.83 9.26 5.56
N ARG A 16 -3.42 10.33 6.26
CA ARG A 16 -2.31 11.19 5.83
C ARG A 16 -0.97 10.46 5.82
N GLU A 17 -0.70 9.67 6.85
CA GLU A 17 0.52 8.85 6.93
C GLU A 17 0.51 7.75 5.85
N ILE A 18 -0.62 7.08 5.65
CA ILE A 18 -0.79 6.08 4.59
C ILE A 18 -0.55 6.71 3.22
N ARG A 19 -1.17 7.86 2.94
CA ARG A 19 -0.97 8.61 1.70
C ARG A 19 0.50 8.97 1.49
N ASN A 20 1.19 9.44 2.54
CA ASN A 20 2.61 9.81 2.47
C ASN A 20 3.48 8.59 2.10
N ILE A 21 3.26 7.44 2.76
CA ILE A 21 3.94 6.19 2.42
C ILE A 21 3.65 5.80 0.97
N CYS A 22 2.38 5.83 0.54
CA CYS A 22 1.98 5.50 -0.83
C CYS A 22 2.67 6.39 -1.88
N LYS A 23 2.78 7.70 -1.65
CA LYS A 23 3.50 8.60 -2.57
C LYS A 23 4.97 8.21 -2.72
N HIS A 24 5.67 7.90 -1.63
CA HIS A 24 7.05 7.45 -1.74
C HIS A 24 7.20 6.10 -2.45
N LEU A 25 6.23 5.19 -2.30
CA LEU A 25 6.20 3.92 -3.03
C LEU A 25 6.00 4.14 -4.54
N VAL A 26 5.12 5.08 -4.92
CA VAL A 26 4.91 5.52 -6.32
C VAL A 26 6.21 6.08 -6.90
N ASP A 27 6.94 6.88 -6.12
CA ASP A 27 8.27 7.40 -6.47
C ASP A 27 9.39 6.33 -6.45
N LYS A 28 9.02 5.05 -6.27
CA LYS A 28 9.90 3.87 -6.28
C LYS A 28 10.96 3.87 -5.17
N ASN A 29 10.74 4.60 -4.07
CA ASN A 29 11.62 4.54 -2.91
C ASN A 29 11.64 3.12 -2.31
N GLY A 30 12.83 2.65 -1.93
CA GLY A 30 12.95 1.40 -1.20
C GLY A 30 12.38 1.52 0.22
N ILE A 31 11.85 0.43 0.79
CA ILE A 31 11.23 0.40 2.13
C ILE A 31 12.12 1.05 3.21
N ARG A 32 13.44 0.80 3.19
CA ARG A 32 14.38 1.43 4.13
C ARG A 32 14.55 2.94 3.93
N SER A 33 14.39 3.43 2.70
CA SER A 33 14.37 4.87 2.41
C SER A 33 13.11 5.49 3.01
N ILE A 34 11.96 4.85 2.78
CA ILE A 34 10.66 5.28 3.29
C ILE A 34 10.65 5.30 4.83
N GLU A 35 11.26 4.29 5.48
CA GLU A 35 11.44 4.27 6.94
C GLU A 35 12.18 5.51 7.45
N ARG A 36 13.25 5.92 6.77
CA ARG A 36 14.01 7.13 7.15
C ARG A 36 13.25 8.43 6.89
N ILE A 37 12.51 8.51 5.77
CA ILE A 37 11.78 9.72 5.38
C ILE A 37 10.55 9.93 6.26
N THR A 38 9.83 8.85 6.56
CA THR A 38 8.53 8.91 7.25
C THR A 38 8.61 8.63 8.74
N GLY A 39 9.70 8.03 9.22
CA GLY A 39 9.86 7.57 10.60
C GLY A 39 9.08 6.31 10.95
N HIS A 40 8.31 5.74 10.01
CA HIS A 40 7.58 4.49 10.23
C HIS A 40 8.51 3.28 10.04
N HIS A 41 8.47 2.34 10.98
CA HIS A 41 9.32 1.14 10.92
C HIS A 41 9.06 0.35 9.63
N ARG A 42 10.12 -0.24 9.05
CA ARG A 42 10.03 -1.01 7.81
C ARG A 42 8.99 -2.13 7.85
N ASP A 43 8.74 -2.72 9.01
CA ASP A 43 7.74 -3.77 9.18
C ASP A 43 6.33 -3.20 9.06
N THR A 44 6.08 -2.00 9.59
CA THR A 44 4.80 -1.29 9.42
C THR A 44 4.53 -1.00 7.94
N ILE A 45 5.56 -0.55 7.21
CA ILE A 45 5.47 -0.33 5.75
C ILE A 45 5.27 -1.66 5.02
N GLY A 46 5.96 -2.72 5.44
CA GLY A 46 5.83 -4.06 4.88
C GLY A 46 4.42 -4.64 5.06
N THR A 47 3.86 -4.56 6.28
CA THR A 47 2.48 -4.97 6.55
C THR A 47 1.50 -4.15 5.72
N LEU A 48 1.71 -2.83 5.57
CA LEU A 48 0.87 -2.01 4.70
C LEU A 48 0.86 -2.55 3.26
N LEU A 49 2.00 -2.98 2.72
CA LEU A 49 2.09 -3.59 1.39
C LEU A 49 1.38 -4.95 1.31
N GLU A 50 1.48 -5.78 2.34
CA GLU A 50 0.77 -7.06 2.44
C GLU A 50 -0.74 -6.85 2.36
N ASP A 51 -1.28 -5.95 3.20
CA ASP A 51 -2.73 -5.69 3.19
C ASP A 51 -3.18 -5.06 1.87
N MET A 52 -2.35 -4.21 1.26
CA MET A 52 -2.67 -3.65 -0.05
C MET A 52 -2.80 -4.75 -1.10
N ALA A 53 -1.89 -5.70 -1.09
CA ALA A 53 -1.86 -6.82 -2.02
C ALA A 53 -3.01 -7.82 -1.77
N GLU A 54 -3.30 -8.14 -0.51
CA GLU A 54 -4.38 -9.07 -0.12
C GLU A 54 -5.76 -8.54 -0.52
N TYR A 55 -5.98 -7.24 -0.37
CA TYR A 55 -7.28 -6.60 -0.63
C TYR A 55 -7.24 -5.69 -1.86
N ALA A 56 -6.47 -6.04 -2.90
CA ALA A 56 -6.19 -5.20 -4.07
C ALA A 56 -7.45 -4.59 -4.73
N ASP A 57 -8.54 -5.36 -4.88
CA ASP A 57 -9.85 -4.90 -5.38
C ASP A 57 -10.37 -3.68 -4.61
N GLN A 58 -10.45 -3.80 -3.27
CA GLN A 58 -10.97 -2.76 -2.38
C GLN A 58 -10.02 -1.56 -2.33
N MET A 59 -8.73 -1.82 -2.49
CA MET A 59 -7.69 -0.81 -2.45
C MET A 59 -7.72 0.11 -3.67
N ASN A 60 -8.08 -0.38 -4.86
CA ASN A 60 -8.18 0.47 -6.05
C ASN A 60 -9.15 1.65 -5.85
N GLU A 61 -10.32 1.38 -5.28
CA GLU A 61 -11.29 2.42 -4.97
C GLU A 61 -10.78 3.35 -3.87
N TYR A 62 -10.18 2.80 -2.82
CA TYR A 62 -9.67 3.60 -1.71
C TYR A 62 -8.51 4.53 -2.12
N LEU A 63 -7.54 4.02 -2.89
CA LEU A 63 -6.39 4.79 -3.35
C LEU A 63 -6.81 5.98 -4.23
N THR A 64 -7.77 5.76 -5.12
CA THR A 64 -8.25 6.81 -6.04
C THR A 64 -9.23 7.78 -5.37
N ARG A 65 -10.25 7.28 -4.67
CA ARG A 65 -11.34 8.11 -4.11
C ARG A 65 -11.02 8.72 -2.76
N LYS A 66 -10.25 8.04 -1.91
CA LYS A 66 -9.92 8.51 -0.55
C LYS A 66 -8.52 9.09 -0.48
N LEU A 67 -7.53 8.40 -1.06
CA LEU A 67 -6.15 8.89 -1.08
C LEU A 67 -5.82 9.77 -2.28
N GLY A 68 -6.75 9.99 -3.22
CA GLY A 68 -6.58 10.93 -4.32
C GLY A 68 -5.36 10.66 -5.21
N LEU A 69 -4.94 9.39 -5.34
CA LEU A 69 -3.91 9.01 -6.30
C LEU A 69 -4.51 9.01 -7.70
N SER A 70 -3.73 9.45 -8.69
CA SER A 70 -4.11 9.32 -10.09
C SER A 70 -4.04 7.85 -10.55
N THR A 71 -4.70 7.54 -11.67
CA THR A 71 -4.64 6.18 -12.26
C THR A 71 -3.21 5.76 -12.61
N SER A 72 -2.36 6.69 -13.04
CA SER A 72 -0.95 6.41 -13.33
C SER A 72 -0.16 6.11 -12.06
N GLU A 73 -0.40 6.87 -10.99
CA GLU A 73 0.22 6.63 -9.68
C GLU A 73 -0.21 5.28 -9.10
N CYS A 74 -1.49 4.92 -9.19
CA CYS A 74 -1.96 3.59 -8.80
C CYS A 74 -1.26 2.48 -9.60
N SER A 75 -1.09 2.68 -10.92
CA SER A 75 -0.40 1.72 -11.78
C SER A 75 1.06 1.53 -11.35
N ASP A 76 1.77 2.61 -11.04
CA ASP A 76 3.17 2.54 -10.58
C ASP A 76 3.28 1.94 -9.17
N LEU A 77 2.34 2.22 -8.28
CA LEU A 77 2.24 1.56 -6.98
C LEU A 77 2.10 0.04 -7.16
N TRP A 78 1.15 -0.43 -7.99
CA TRP A 78 0.94 -1.86 -8.18
C TRP A 78 2.12 -2.56 -8.85
N ARG A 79 2.83 -1.90 -9.77
CA ARG A 79 4.09 -2.41 -10.32
C ARG A 79 5.14 -2.60 -9.22
N PHE A 80 5.25 -1.66 -8.30
CA PHE A 80 6.17 -1.77 -7.16
C PHE A 80 5.80 -2.97 -6.25
N VAL A 81 4.51 -3.15 -5.96
CA VAL A 81 4.02 -4.28 -5.15
C VAL A 81 4.27 -5.61 -5.87
N GLN A 82 3.96 -5.71 -7.16
CA GLN A 82 4.19 -6.91 -7.98
C GLN A 82 5.67 -7.30 -8.04
N ALA A 83 6.59 -6.32 -8.15
CA ALA A 83 8.02 -6.59 -8.12
C ALA A 83 8.49 -7.27 -6.81
N ARG A 84 7.67 -7.19 -5.75
CA ARG A 84 7.93 -7.81 -4.44
C ARG A 84 7.11 -9.07 -4.18
N LYS A 85 6.29 -9.52 -5.13
CA LYS A 85 5.36 -10.65 -4.99
C LYS A 85 5.94 -11.88 -4.28
N ARG A 86 7.17 -12.27 -4.61
CA ARG A 86 7.86 -13.44 -4.01
C ARG A 86 8.15 -13.30 -2.51
N LYS A 87 8.06 -12.09 -1.96
CA LYS A 87 8.27 -11.79 -0.53
C LYS A 87 6.96 -11.57 0.21
N LEU A 88 5.83 -11.63 -0.49
CA LEU A 88 4.50 -11.47 0.09
C LEU A 88 3.96 -12.81 0.58
N SER A 89 3.04 -12.75 1.53
CA SER A 89 2.25 -13.90 1.98
C SER A 89 1.45 -14.54 0.84
N VAL A 90 1.01 -15.79 1.00
CA VAL A 90 0.20 -16.49 -0.02
C VAL A 90 -1.12 -15.73 -0.29
N ALA A 91 -1.79 -15.25 0.77
CA ALA A 91 -3.03 -14.48 0.65
C ALA A 91 -2.82 -13.19 -0.16
N ALA A 92 -1.75 -12.45 0.12
CA ALA A 92 -1.39 -11.27 -0.64
C ALA A 92 -1.04 -11.56 -2.11
N GLN A 93 -0.37 -12.68 -2.38
CA GLN A 93 -0.09 -13.11 -3.76
C GLN A 93 -1.37 -13.45 -4.53
N GLU A 94 -2.33 -14.13 -3.89
CA GLU A 94 -3.63 -14.45 -4.46
C GLU A 94 -4.47 -13.20 -4.72
N GLY A 95 -4.50 -12.26 -3.79
CA GLY A 95 -5.21 -10.98 -3.94
C GLY A 95 -4.71 -10.18 -5.16
N LEU A 96 -3.39 -10.13 -5.34
CA LEU A 96 -2.77 -9.51 -6.53
C LEU A 96 -3.12 -10.23 -7.82
N MET A 97 -3.14 -11.58 -7.83
CA MET A 97 -3.41 -12.37 -9.05
C MET A 97 -4.84 -12.26 -9.54
N LYS A 98 -5.79 -11.92 -8.66
CA LYS A 98 -7.20 -11.69 -9.04
C LYS A 98 -7.42 -10.36 -9.75
N ASN A 99 -6.44 -9.46 -9.70
CA ASN A 99 -6.59 -8.03 -9.99
C ASN A 99 -5.64 -7.48 -11.08
N VAL A 100 -4.77 -8.32 -11.65
CA VAL A 100 -3.78 -7.94 -12.67
C VAL A 100 -3.95 -8.79 -13.92
#